data_AF-A0A3C0YV20-F1
#
_entry.id   AF-A0A3C0YV20-F1
#
_cell.length_a   1.000
_cell.length_b   1.000
_cell.length_c   1.000
_cell.angle_alpha   90.00
_cell.angle_beta   90.00
_cell.angle_gamma   90.00
#
_symmetry.space_group_name_H-M   'P 1'
#
loop_
_entity.id
_entity.type
_entity.pdbx_description
1 polymer ?
#
loop_
_entity_poly.entity_id
_entity_poly.type
_entity_poly.pdbx_seq_one_letter_code
_entity_poly.pdbx_strand_id
1 'polypeptide(L)'
;RRVPCAAGIMGAVAGWPAAHALMSHFTVMVKGQSQIFPSGPPVVRRAIGEQLDKEELGGHMMHVHESGQVDNEADSEEDAMDQIKKFISYLPNTTNDVAPRVETGDPPDRRPEGLLNIIPANRKRSYDPRKLIKMVVDNGEFFE
;
A
#
# COMPACT_ATOMS: atom_id res chain seq x y z
N ARG A 1 18.82 -12.67 -9.48
CA ARG A 1 17.57 -12.91 -10.25
C ARG A 1 16.63 -11.76 -9.92
N ARG A 2 15.94 -11.15 -10.90
CA ARG A 2 14.99 -10.05 -10.62
C ARG A 2 13.67 -10.66 -10.14
N VAL A 3 13.24 -10.28 -8.93
CA VAL A 3 12.08 -10.83 -8.23
C VAL A 3 11.26 -9.69 -7.62
N PRO A 4 9.94 -9.86 -7.45
CA PRO A 4 9.17 -8.95 -6.63
C PRO A 4 9.68 -8.92 -5.19
N CYS A 5 9.62 -7.74 -4.57
CA CYS A 5 10.06 -7.51 -3.21
C CYS A 5 8.99 -6.67 -2.51
N ALA A 6 8.57 -7.11 -1.34
CA ALA A 6 7.70 -6.35 -0.45
C ALA A 6 8.39 -6.21 0.91
N ALA A 7 8.14 -5.11 1.61
CA ALA A 7 8.67 -4.87 2.95
C ALA A 7 7.56 -4.53 3.94
N GLY A 8 7.57 -5.22 5.09
CA GLY A 8 6.77 -4.87 6.25
C GLY A 8 7.61 -4.07 7.25
N ILE A 9 7.19 -2.86 7.56
CA ILE A 9 7.75 -2.05 8.64
C ILE A 9 6.85 -2.27 9.86
N MET A 10 7.34 -3.05 10.83
CA MET A 10 6.58 -3.48 12.03
C MET A 10 7.21 -2.94 13.33
N GLY A 11 7.97 -1.86 13.22
CA GLY A 11 8.65 -1.22 14.34
C GLY A 11 9.48 -0.02 13.87
N ALA A 12 10.17 0.62 14.81
CA ALA A 12 11.03 1.76 14.50
C ALA A 12 12.29 1.31 13.74
N VAL A 13 12.53 1.87 12.55
CA VAL A 13 13.67 1.58 11.70
C VAL A 13 14.33 2.87 11.20
N ALA A 14 15.67 2.90 11.21
CA ALA A 14 16.43 4.09 10.86
C ALA A 14 17.62 3.80 9.96
N GLY A 15 17.99 4.77 9.11
CA GLY A 15 19.21 4.71 8.30
C GLY A 15 19.12 3.71 7.15
N TRP A 16 20.11 2.83 7.02
CA TRP A 16 20.19 1.94 5.86
C TRP A 16 19.03 0.92 5.74
N PRO A 17 18.60 0.23 6.81
CA PRO A 17 17.44 -0.66 6.72
C PRO A 17 16.14 0.07 6.34
N ALA A 18 15.99 1.33 6.74
CA ALA A 18 14.88 2.18 6.31
C ALA A 18 14.93 2.43 4.79
N ALA A 19 16.08 2.88 4.27
CA ALA A 19 16.25 3.07 2.84
C ALA A 19 16.01 1.77 2.05
N HIS A 20 16.46 0.62 2.57
CA HIS A 20 16.24 -0.67 1.94
C HIS A 20 14.76 -1.07 1.90
N ALA A 21 14.00 -0.84 2.97
CA ALA A 21 12.56 -1.09 2.99
C ALA A 21 11.85 -0.28 1.89
N LEU A 22 12.14 1.02 1.79
CA LEU A 22 11.54 1.95 0.83
C LEU A 22 11.96 1.70 -0.63
N MET A 23 12.98 0.87 -0.89
CA MET A 23 13.34 0.43 -2.24
C MET A 23 12.54 -0.81 -2.70
N SER A 24 11.65 -1.33 -1.86
CA SER A 24 10.77 -2.45 -2.22
C SER A 24 9.69 -2.01 -3.20
N HIS A 25 9.07 -2.95 -3.90
CA HIS A 25 7.99 -2.66 -4.85
C HIS A 25 6.65 -2.41 -4.15
N PHE A 26 6.52 -2.89 -2.91
CA PHE A 26 5.39 -2.63 -2.02
C PHE A 26 5.89 -2.54 -0.59
N THR A 27 5.30 -1.63 0.17
CA THR A 27 5.66 -1.33 1.55
C THR A 27 4.40 -1.16 2.37
N VAL A 28 4.38 -1.78 3.55
CA VAL A 28 3.28 -1.64 4.50
C VAL A 28 3.84 -1.37 5.89
N MET A 29 3.21 -0.46 6.63
CA MET A 29 3.63 -0.15 8.01
C MET A 29 2.51 -0.28 9.02
N VAL A 30 2.82 -0.74 10.24
CA VAL A 30 1.82 -0.92 11.30
C VAL A 30 1.54 0.41 12.03
N LYS A 31 0.28 0.84 12.03
CA LYS A 31 -0.18 2.11 12.61
C LYS A 31 0.17 2.20 14.10
N GLY A 32 0.74 3.34 14.51
CA GLY A 32 1.11 3.63 15.90
C GLY A 32 2.22 2.76 16.50
N GLN A 33 2.73 1.76 15.76
CA GLN A 33 3.81 0.88 16.21
C GLN A 33 5.10 1.13 15.41
N SER A 34 4.97 1.56 14.16
CA SER A 34 6.06 1.59 13.18
C SER A 34 6.44 3.01 12.82
N GLN A 35 7.75 3.26 12.75
CA GLN A 35 8.27 4.53 12.27
C GLN A 35 9.49 4.31 11.39
N ILE A 36 9.64 5.12 10.35
CA ILE A 36 10.77 5.04 9.42
C ILE A 36 11.39 6.42 9.24
N PHE A 37 12.71 6.53 9.36
CA PHE A 37 13.41 7.81 9.19
C PHE A 37 14.88 7.65 8.81
N PRO A 38 15.48 8.60 8.06
CA PRO A 38 16.91 8.54 7.74
C PRO A 38 17.78 8.65 9.00
N SER A 39 17.32 9.41 9.98
CA SER A 39 18.00 9.66 11.26
C SER A 39 16.95 9.94 12.34
N GLY A 40 17.17 9.41 13.54
CA GLY A 40 16.17 9.51 14.61
C GLY A 40 16.06 10.90 15.24
N PRO A 41 15.01 11.13 16.06
CA PRO A 41 14.74 12.43 16.67
C PRO A 41 15.91 13.10 17.41
N PRO A 42 16.77 12.37 18.16
CA PRO A 42 17.93 13.00 18.82
C PRO A 42 18.91 13.65 17.84
N VAL A 43 19.07 13.08 16.64
CA VAL A 43 19.95 13.61 15.59
C VAL A 43 19.33 14.86 14.98
N VAL A 44 18.03 14.81 14.66
CA VAL A 44 17.27 15.95 14.12
C VAL A 44 17.34 17.14 15.07
N ARG A 45 17.05 16.92 16.36
CA ARG A 45 17.13 17.96 17.41
C ARG A 45 18.50 18.60 17.47
N ARG A 46 19.57 17.80 17.41
CA ARG A 46 20.95 18.31 17.47
C ARG A 46 21.35 19.07 16.21
N ALA A 47 20.88 18.63 15.04
CA ALA A 47 21.29 19.17 13.74
C ALA A 47 20.54 20.45 13.36
N ILE A 48 19.22 20.47 13.55
CA ILE A 48 18.34 21.56 13.08
C ILE A 48 17.52 22.23 14.18
N GLY A 49 17.57 21.73 15.42
CA GLY A 49 16.89 22.34 16.57
C GLY A 49 15.42 21.95 16.73
N GLU A 50 14.85 21.18 15.80
CA GLU A 50 13.46 20.73 15.87
C GLU A 50 13.26 19.63 16.92
N GLN A 51 12.16 19.73 17.67
CA GLN A 51 11.77 18.73 18.65
C GLN A 51 10.53 18.00 18.16
N LEU A 52 10.76 16.89 17.49
CA LEU A 52 9.73 15.97 17.06
C LEU A 52 9.86 14.67 17.86
N ASP A 53 8.75 14.00 18.14
CA ASP A 53 8.78 12.62 18.56
C ASP A 53 8.98 11.67 17.35
N LYS A 54 8.95 10.35 17.58
CA LYS A 54 9.15 9.38 16.49
C LYS A 54 7.98 9.36 15.51
N GLU A 55 6.76 9.53 16.01
CA GLU A 55 5.53 9.44 15.23
C GLU A 55 5.37 10.68 14.35
N GLU A 56 5.66 11.85 14.90
CA GLU A 56 5.70 13.12 14.15
C GLU A 56 6.78 13.11 13.07
N LEU A 57 7.93 12.50 13.36
CA LEU A 57 9.06 12.49 12.42
C LEU A 57 8.87 11.49 11.27
N GLY A 58 8.34 10.31 11.55
CA GLY A 58 8.33 9.21 10.58
C GLY A 58 7.26 8.15 10.82
N GLY A 59 6.15 8.53 11.44
CA GLY A 59 4.98 7.68 11.64
C GLY A 59 4.15 7.44 10.37
N HIS A 60 3.06 6.71 10.52
CA HIS A 60 2.23 6.30 9.38
C HIS A 60 1.54 7.48 8.68
N MET A 61 1.10 8.49 9.44
CA MET A 61 0.51 9.70 8.90
C MET A 61 1.47 10.41 7.93
N MET A 62 2.74 10.53 8.31
CA MET A 62 3.76 11.15 7.47
C MET A 62 4.04 10.33 6.20
N HIS A 63 4.17 9.01 6.32
CA HIS A 63 4.67 8.20 5.20
C HIS A 63 3.61 7.66 4.25
N VAL A 64 2.39 7.40 4.73
CA VAL A 64 1.29 6.91 3.91
C VAL A 64 0.46 8.07 3.36
N HIS A 65 0.18 9.09 4.17
CA HIS A 65 -0.77 10.14 3.78
C HIS A 65 -0.11 11.43 3.26
N GLU A 66 1.05 11.83 3.78
CA GLU A 66 1.69 13.10 3.39
C GLU A 66 2.76 12.91 2.31
N SER A 67 3.75 12.04 2.55
CA SER A 67 4.90 11.87 1.67
C SER A 67 4.75 10.77 0.62
N GLY A 68 3.82 9.83 0.81
CA GLY A 68 3.59 8.69 -0.08
C GLY A 68 4.82 7.78 -0.24
N GLN A 69 5.69 7.72 0.78
CA GLN A 69 6.86 6.83 0.79
C GLN A 69 6.49 5.39 1.14
N VAL A 70 5.42 5.20 1.90
CA VAL A 70 4.88 3.89 2.24
C VAL A 70 3.54 3.73 1.56
N ASP A 71 3.32 2.59 0.90
CA ASP A 71 2.12 2.35 0.10
C ASP A 71 0.89 2.20 1.00
N ASN A 72 0.98 1.31 2.01
CA ASN A 72 -0.16 0.98 2.86
C ASN A 72 0.14 1.10 4.36
N GLU A 73 -0.93 1.26 5.12
CA GLU A 73 -0.94 1.10 6.57
C GLU A 73 -1.70 -0.16 6.98
N ALA A 74 -1.25 -0.81 8.05
CA ALA A 74 -1.85 -2.01 8.62
C ALA A 74 -2.25 -1.78 10.08
N ASP A 75 -3.34 -2.41 10.51
CA ASP A 75 -3.82 -2.29 11.90
C ASP A 75 -3.04 -3.20 12.88
N SER A 76 -2.31 -4.19 12.37
CA SER A 76 -1.46 -5.10 13.13
C SER A 76 -0.34 -5.71 12.29
N GLU A 77 0.62 -6.38 12.93
CA GLU A 77 1.64 -7.17 12.22
C GLU A 77 1.02 -8.30 11.38
N GLU A 78 -0.08 -8.90 11.85
CA GLU A 78 -0.81 -9.94 11.12
C GLU A 78 -1.44 -9.39 9.83
N ASP A 79 -2.12 -8.25 9.94
CA ASP A 79 -2.70 -7.54 8.78
C ASP A 79 -1.62 -7.13 7.78
N ALA A 80 -0.48 -6.60 8.24
CA ALA A 80 0.65 -6.28 7.36
C ALA A 80 1.15 -7.51 6.60
N MET A 81 1.25 -8.67 7.27
CA MET A 81 1.65 -9.92 6.61
C MET A 81 0.60 -10.40 5.61
N ASP A 82 -0.68 -10.24 5.89
CA ASP A 82 -1.76 -10.62 4.98
C ASP A 82 -1.81 -9.73 3.74
N GLN A 83 -1.58 -8.41 3.90
CA GLN A 83 -1.42 -7.50 2.77
C GLN A 83 -0.22 -7.88 1.90
N ILE A 84 0.93 -8.21 2.50
CA ILE A 84 2.12 -8.70 1.76
C ILE A 84 1.81 -9.99 1.00
N LYS A 85 1.14 -10.97 1.64
CA LYS A 85 0.72 -12.20 0.96
C LYS A 85 -0.21 -11.90 -0.21
N LYS A 86 -1.18 -10.98 -0.02
CA LYS A 86 -2.13 -10.60 -1.07
C LYS A 86 -1.40 -9.94 -2.24
N PHE A 87 -0.54 -8.95 -1.99
CA PHE A 87 0.29 -8.30 -3.00
C PHE A 87 1.11 -9.31 -3.82
N ILE A 88 1.83 -10.20 -3.15
CA ILE A 88 2.65 -11.23 -3.82
C ILE A 88 1.80 -12.21 -4.62
N SER A 89 0.58 -12.54 -4.15
CA SER A 89 -0.30 -13.49 -4.84
C SER A 89 -0.74 -13.04 -6.24
N TYR A 90 -0.72 -11.73 -6.52
CA TYR A 90 -0.99 -11.17 -7.84
C TYR A 90 0.22 -11.19 -8.80
N LEU A 91 1.42 -11.50 -8.30
CA LEU A 91 2.66 -11.33 -9.05
C LEU A 91 3.29 -12.68 -9.47
N PRO A 92 4.04 -12.70 -10.58
CA PRO A 92 4.88 -13.85 -10.92
C PRO A 92 6.07 -13.97 -9.94
N ASN A 93 6.63 -15.17 -9.82
CA ASN A 93 7.83 -15.39 -8.99
C ASN A 93 9.04 -14.59 -9.49
N THR A 94 9.12 -14.31 -10.79
CA THR A 94 10.27 -13.62 -11.41
C THR A 94 9.83 -12.81 -12.62
N THR A 95 10.67 -11.88 -13.07
CA THR A 95 10.35 -11.01 -14.23
C THR A 95 10.19 -11.74 -15.56
N ASN A 96 10.54 -13.03 -15.63
CA ASN A 96 10.46 -13.82 -16.85
C ASN A 96 9.24 -14.75 -16.87
N ASP A 97 8.48 -14.80 -15.77
CA ASP A 97 7.31 -15.67 -15.62
C ASP A 97 6.03 -14.84 -15.81
N VAL A 98 4.92 -15.51 -16.13
CA VAL A 98 3.59 -14.89 -16.19
C VAL A 98 2.94 -14.99 -14.81
N ALA A 99 2.12 -14.00 -14.45
CA ALA A 99 1.34 -14.01 -13.21
C ALA A 99 0.49 -15.30 -13.11
N PRO A 100 0.30 -15.82 -11.89
CA PRO A 100 -0.50 -17.03 -11.68
C PRO A 100 -1.95 -16.79 -12.14
N ARG A 101 -2.53 -17.80 -12.81
CA ARG A 101 -3.96 -17.83 -13.10
C ARG A 101 -4.68 -18.59 -12.00
N VAL A 102 -5.78 -18.05 -11.54
CA VAL A 102 -6.65 -18.66 -10.53
C VAL A 102 -8.05 -18.80 -11.11
N GLU A 103 -8.74 -19.88 -10.75
CA GLU A 103 -10.16 -20.02 -11.04
C GLU A 103 -10.93 -19.13 -10.05
N THR A 104 -11.63 -18.12 -10.55
CA THR A 104 -12.32 -17.14 -9.71
C THR A 104 -13.79 -17.45 -9.53
N GLY A 105 -14.38 -18.30 -10.39
CA GLY A 105 -15.82 -18.56 -10.42
C GLY A 105 -16.67 -17.34 -10.84
N ASP A 106 -16.06 -16.19 -11.14
CA ASP A 106 -16.78 -15.01 -11.64
C ASP A 106 -17.04 -15.19 -13.15
N PRO A 107 -18.30 -15.11 -13.61
CA PRO A 107 -18.62 -15.24 -15.03
C PRO A 107 -17.91 -14.17 -15.88
N PRO A 108 -17.11 -14.56 -16.90
CA PRO A 108 -16.39 -13.61 -17.75
C PRO A 108 -17.33 -12.73 -18.60
N ASP A 109 -18.61 -13.12 -18.71
CA ASP A 109 -19.66 -12.41 -19.42
C ASP A 109 -20.61 -11.63 -18.49
N ARG A 110 -20.27 -11.46 -17.21
CA ARG A 110 -21.05 -10.68 -16.24
C ARG A 110 -21.35 -9.28 -16.76
N ARG A 111 -22.60 -8.84 -16.59
CA ARG A 111 -23.11 -7.52 -17.04
C ARG A 111 -23.71 -6.74 -15.88
N PRO A 112 -22.90 -6.01 -15.10
CA PRO A 112 -23.40 -5.22 -13.98
C PRO A 112 -24.23 -4.05 -14.51
N GLU A 113 -25.55 -4.06 -14.27
CA GLU A 113 -26.46 -2.99 -14.71
C GLU A 113 -26.07 -1.61 -14.15
N GLY A 114 -25.42 -1.59 -12.97
CA GLY A 114 -24.93 -0.38 -12.34
C GLY A 114 -23.97 0.44 -13.20
N LEU A 115 -23.24 -0.20 -14.14
CA LEU A 115 -22.33 0.49 -15.06
C LEU A 115 -23.08 1.44 -16.02
N LEU A 116 -24.34 1.17 -16.34
CA LEU A 116 -25.13 2.02 -17.25
C LEU A 116 -25.38 3.42 -16.68
N ASN A 117 -25.39 3.54 -15.35
CA ASN A 117 -25.80 4.76 -14.66
C ASN A 117 -24.72 5.29 -13.69
N ILE A 118 -23.50 4.73 -13.72
CA ILE A 118 -22.45 5.10 -12.76
C ILE A 118 -21.93 6.53 -12.95
N ILE A 119 -21.95 7.02 -14.20
CA ILE A 119 -21.57 8.39 -14.54
C ILE A 119 -22.83 9.27 -14.44
N PRO A 120 -22.86 10.27 -13.54
CA PRO A 120 -23.98 11.18 -13.43
C PRO A 120 -24.17 12.01 -14.70
N ALA A 121 -25.42 12.19 -15.13
CA ALA A 121 -25.75 13.08 -16.26
C ALA A 121 -25.31 14.54 -16.01
N ASN A 122 -25.36 14.98 -14.75
CA ASN A 122 -24.85 16.29 -14.36
C ASN A 122 -23.32 16.26 -14.24
N ARG A 123 -22.63 16.92 -15.18
CA ARG A 123 -21.16 17.01 -15.25
C ARG A 123 -20.49 17.65 -14.02
N LYS A 124 -21.23 18.39 -13.18
CA LYS A 124 -20.71 18.95 -11.92
C LYS A 124 -20.71 17.94 -10.76
N ARG A 125 -21.37 16.79 -10.92
CA ARG A 125 -21.45 15.75 -9.90
C ARG A 125 -20.37 14.70 -10.16
N SER A 126 -19.53 14.46 -9.17
CA SER A 126 -18.57 13.36 -9.20
C SER A 126 -19.25 12.00 -9.00
N TYR A 127 -18.53 10.95 -9.36
CA TYR A 127 -18.86 9.57 -9.03
C TYR A 127 -17.69 8.91 -8.30
N ASP A 128 -17.92 7.73 -7.74
CA ASP A 128 -16.91 6.94 -7.05
C ASP A 128 -16.24 5.96 -8.03
N PRO A 129 -14.97 6.17 -8.43
CA PRO A 129 -14.28 5.27 -9.34
C PRO A 129 -14.06 3.88 -8.75
N ARG A 130 -13.97 3.73 -7.42
CA ARG A 130 -13.78 2.43 -6.78
C ARG A 130 -14.99 1.52 -6.98
N LYS A 131 -16.21 2.09 -6.99
CA LYS A 131 -17.42 1.35 -7.35
C LYS A 131 -17.36 0.83 -8.78
N LEU A 132 -16.83 1.64 -9.70
CA LEU A 132 -16.65 1.23 -11.10
C LEU A 132 -15.68 0.06 -11.18
N ILE A 133 -14.49 0.19 -10.57
CA ILE A 133 -13.45 -0.85 -10.58
C ILE A 133 -14.01 -2.16 -10.04
N LYS A 134 -14.67 -2.13 -8.87
CA LYS A 134 -15.28 -3.32 -8.24
C LYS A 134 -16.39 -3.96 -9.07
N MET A 135 -17.03 -3.23 -9.99
CA MET A 135 -17.98 -3.84 -10.92
C MET A 135 -17.28 -4.56 -12.08
N VAL A 136 -16.02 -4.26 -12.38
CA VAL A 136 -15.31 -4.78 -13.55
C VAL A 136 -14.37 -5.94 -13.17
N VAL A 137 -13.67 -5.83 -12.04
CA VAL A 137 -12.70 -6.85 -11.62
C VAL A 137 -13.39 -8.09 -11.04
N ASP A 138 -12.70 -9.22 -11.10
CA ASP A 138 -13.18 -10.52 -10.62
C ASP A 138 -13.61 -10.44 -9.16
N ASN A 139 -14.84 -10.88 -8.88
CA ASN A 139 -15.49 -10.87 -7.57
C ASN A 139 -15.53 -9.48 -6.88
N GLY A 140 -15.26 -8.41 -7.62
CA GLY A 140 -15.06 -7.07 -7.08
C GLY A 140 -13.87 -6.96 -6.13
N GLU A 141 -12.94 -7.91 -6.16
CA GLU A 141 -11.72 -7.87 -5.35
C GLU A 141 -10.72 -6.89 -5.96
N PHE A 142 -10.38 -5.86 -5.19
CA PHE A 142 -9.41 -4.84 -5.56
C PHE A 142 -8.50 -4.56 -4.37
N PHE A 143 -7.20 -4.67 -4.59
CA PHE A 143 -6.16 -4.36 -3.62
C PHE A 143 -5.62 -2.97 -3.91
N GLU A 144 -5.68 -2.09 -2.91
CA GLU A 144 -5.23 -0.70 -2.93
C GLU A 144 -4.47 -0.38 -1.67
#